data_AF-A0A2S7USB4-F1
#
_entry.id   AF-A0A2S7USB4-F1
#
_cell.length_a   1.000
_cell.length_b   1.000
_cell.length_c   1.000
_cell.angle_alpha   90.00
_cell.angle_beta   90.00
_cell.angle_gamma   90.00
#
_symmetry.space_group_name_H-M   'P 1'
#
loop_
_entity.id
_entity.type
_entity.pdbx_description
1 polymer ?
#
loop_
_entity_poly.entity_id
_entity_poly.type
_entity_poly.pdbx_seq_one_letter_code
_entity_poly.pdbx_strand_id
1 'polypeptide(L)'
;MIGKLADKIIFGTALIIALQVPQLADHYQQFLSGLYESTKWQVDGYEATAKEHEYPDLRAMIAHHLENDDASVRTDAAQKLYTLELYDQLTNGVIIFNEGNLLDKAIYMFNPSRYGNLEKTVSNFKLGIPLTLNGIAFGVIVALLLNYLITLPFILWTRRKNHL
;
A
#
# COMPACT_ATOMS: atom_id res chain seq x y z
N MET A 1 31.19 -23.88 -15.35
CA MET A 1 29.84 -24.42 -15.01
C MET A 1 29.22 -23.75 -13.79
N ILE A 2 29.96 -23.59 -12.68
CA ILE A 2 29.46 -23.03 -11.41
C ILE A 2 28.90 -21.60 -11.56
N GLY A 3 29.58 -20.70 -12.28
CA GLY A 3 29.08 -19.32 -12.48
C GLY A 3 27.73 -19.23 -13.20
N LYS A 4 27.49 -20.09 -14.21
CA LYS A 4 26.20 -20.15 -14.93
C LYS A 4 25.08 -20.73 -14.07
N LEU A 5 25.42 -21.59 -13.10
CA LEU A 5 24.46 -22.14 -12.15
C LEU A 5 24.07 -21.09 -11.09
N ALA A 6 25.07 -20.38 -10.55
CA ALA A 6 24.85 -19.29 -9.60
C ALA A 6 23.96 -18.18 -10.19
N ASP A 7 24.21 -17.80 -11.44
CA ASP A 7 23.43 -16.77 -12.14
C ASP A 7 21.94 -17.16 -12.29
N LYS A 8 21.66 -18.42 -12.66
CA LYS A 8 20.29 -18.95 -12.74
C LYS A 8 19.59 -18.97 -11.39
N ILE A 9 20.31 -19.29 -10.31
CA ILE A 9 19.75 -19.28 -8.95
C ILE A 9 19.43 -17.83 -8.54
N ILE A 10 20.35 -16.89 -8.77
CA ILE A 10 20.14 -15.46 -8.49
C ILE A 10 18.93 -14.94 -9.26
N PHE A 11 18.84 -15.24 -10.56
CA PHE A 11 17.69 -14.86 -11.38
C PHE A 11 16.38 -15.46 -10.85
N GLY A 12 16.36 -16.77 -10.55
CA GLY A 12 15.18 -17.44 -10.01
C GLY A 12 14.72 -16.84 -8.68
N THR A 13 15.64 -16.57 -7.76
CA THR A 13 15.33 -15.91 -6.49
C THR A 13 14.83 -14.48 -6.69
N ALA A 14 15.49 -13.70 -7.56
CA ALA A 14 15.06 -12.34 -7.89
C ALA A 14 13.65 -12.34 -8.51
N LEU A 15 13.34 -13.32 -9.36
CA LEU A 15 12.02 -13.49 -9.96
C LEU A 15 10.96 -13.82 -8.91
N ILE A 16 11.24 -14.74 -7.99
CA ILE A 16 10.30 -15.07 -6.89
C ILE A 16 9.99 -13.82 -6.07
N ILE A 17 11.02 -13.05 -5.69
CA ILE A 17 10.86 -11.80 -4.92
C ILE A 17 10.07 -10.77 -5.73
N ALA A 18 10.41 -10.56 -7.00
CA ALA A 18 9.76 -9.59 -7.87
C ALA A 18 8.26 -9.90 -8.05
N LEU A 19 7.90 -11.18 -8.16
CA LEU A 19 6.51 -11.63 -8.26
C LEU A 19 5.69 -11.39 -6.98
N GLN A 20 6.33 -11.14 -5.83
CA GLN A 20 5.60 -10.85 -4.59
C GLN A 20 4.99 -9.45 -4.58
N VAL A 21 5.57 -8.48 -5.31
CA VAL A 21 5.08 -7.09 -5.35
C VAL A 21 3.64 -6.98 -5.89
N PRO A 22 3.29 -7.53 -7.07
CA PRO A 22 1.91 -7.49 -7.56
C PRO A 22 0.93 -8.18 -6.62
N GLN A 23 1.30 -9.33 -6.06
CA GLN A 23 0.43 -10.04 -5.15
C GLN A 23 0.19 -9.26 -3.84
N LEU A 24 1.24 -8.63 -3.32
CA LEU A 24 1.14 -7.76 -2.15
C LEU A 24 0.26 -6.55 -2.44
N ALA A 25 0.37 -5.96 -3.64
CA ALA A 25 -0.50 -4.86 -4.07
C ALA A 25 -1.97 -5.30 -4.13
N ASP A 26 -2.28 -6.50 -4.61
CA ASP A 26 -3.66 -7.01 -4.64
C ASP A 26 -4.21 -7.20 -3.22
N HIS A 27 -3.43 -7.78 -2.30
CA HIS A 27 -3.85 -7.94 -0.89
C HIS A 27 -3.99 -6.58 -0.19
N TYR A 28 -3.09 -5.65 -0.47
CA TYR A 28 -3.16 -4.29 0.07
C TYR A 28 -4.39 -3.56 -0.45
N GLN A 29 -4.77 -3.76 -1.71
CA GLN A 29 -6.03 -3.24 -2.26
C GLN A 29 -7.23 -3.77 -1.48
N GLN A 30 -7.29 -5.07 -1.20
CA GLN A 30 -8.39 -5.67 -0.43
C GLN A 30 -8.48 -5.08 0.98
N PHE A 31 -7.34 -4.97 1.68
CA PHE A 31 -7.28 -4.34 2.99
C PHE A 31 -7.76 -2.87 2.93
N LEU A 32 -7.23 -2.11 1.97
CA LEU A 32 -7.53 -0.69 1.80
C LEU A 32 -9.00 -0.47 1.47
N SER A 33 -9.59 -1.27 0.58
CA SER A 33 -11.01 -1.20 0.22
C SER A 33 -11.90 -1.52 1.41
N GLY A 34 -11.57 -2.55 2.21
CA GLY A 34 -12.33 -2.87 3.42
C GLY A 34 -12.24 -1.77 4.49
N LEU A 35 -11.06 -1.20 4.68
CA LEU A 35 -10.87 -0.07 5.58
C LEU A 35 -11.63 1.17 5.09
N TYR A 36 -11.62 1.44 3.77
CA TYR A 36 -12.38 2.52 3.15
C TYR A 36 -13.89 2.34 3.36
N GLU A 37 -14.43 1.17 3.06
CA GLU A 37 -15.87 0.90 3.17
C GLU A 37 -16.36 1.02 4.62
N SER A 38 -15.62 0.46 5.57
CA SER A 38 -15.94 0.57 7.00
C SER A 38 -15.84 2.01 7.53
N THR A 39 -14.89 2.80 7.03
CA THR A 39 -14.74 4.22 7.41
C THR A 39 -15.84 5.06 6.77
N LYS A 40 -16.15 4.80 5.49
CA LYS A 40 -17.27 5.44 4.78
C LYS A 40 -18.58 5.26 5.53
N TRP A 41 -18.88 4.02 5.93
CA TRP A 41 -20.10 3.71 6.66
C TRP A 41 -20.23 4.51 7.97
N GLN A 42 -19.11 4.72 8.68
CA GLN A 42 -19.10 5.58 9.88
C GLN A 42 -19.35 7.05 9.54
N VAL A 43 -18.67 7.58 8.52
CA VAL A 43 -18.85 8.97 8.08
C VAL A 43 -20.29 9.22 7.63
N ASP A 44 -20.86 8.33 6.82
CA ASP A 44 -22.26 8.40 6.38
C ASP A 44 -23.22 8.44 7.57
N GLY A 45 -22.96 7.64 8.62
CA GLY A 45 -23.74 7.65 9.86
C GLY A 45 -23.63 8.97 10.63
N TYR A 46 -22.45 9.58 10.67
CA TYR A 46 -22.26 10.88 11.31
C TYR A 46 -22.92 12.00 10.51
N GLU A 47 -22.86 11.97 9.17
CA GLU A 47 -23.56 12.91 8.29
C GLU A 47 -25.08 12.81 8.47
N ALA A 48 -25.62 11.59 8.56
CA ALA A 48 -27.04 11.38 8.84
C ALA A 48 -27.44 11.98 10.20
N THR A 49 -26.61 11.81 11.23
CA THR A 49 -26.83 12.39 12.57
C THR A 49 -26.80 13.91 12.52
N ALA A 50 -25.82 14.49 11.81
CA ALA A 50 -25.71 15.94 11.65
C ALA A 50 -26.96 16.52 10.97
N LYS A 51 -27.45 15.85 9.92
CA LYS A 51 -28.67 16.23 9.21
C LYS A 51 -29.92 16.11 10.08
N GLU A 52 -30.03 15.04 10.87
CA GLU A 52 -31.15 14.83 11.80
C GLU A 52 -31.25 15.95 12.86
N HIS A 53 -30.10 16.47 13.29
CA HIS A 53 -30.02 17.56 14.28
C HIS A 53 -29.83 18.94 13.65
N GLU A 54 -30.16 19.08 12.35
CA GLU A 54 -30.19 20.35 11.61
C GLU A 54 -28.86 21.11 11.57
N TYR A 55 -27.73 20.40 11.70
CA TYR A 55 -26.42 21.01 11.45
C TYR A 55 -26.21 21.24 9.94
N PRO A 56 -25.51 22.32 9.55
CA PRO A 56 -25.19 22.59 8.14
C PRO A 56 -24.40 21.46 7.47
N ASP A 57 -23.46 20.86 8.20
CA ASP A 57 -22.66 19.72 7.76
C ASP A 57 -22.05 18.99 8.98
N LEU A 58 -21.41 17.84 8.70
CA LEU A 58 -20.74 17.03 9.71
C LEU A 58 -19.62 17.80 10.45
N ARG A 59 -18.86 18.65 9.76
CA ARG A 59 -17.77 19.40 10.38
C ARG A 59 -18.30 20.45 11.36
N ALA A 60 -19.42 21.09 11.05
CA ALA A 60 -20.11 22.00 11.95
C ALA A 60 -20.60 21.28 13.22
N MET A 61 -21.18 20.08 13.09
CA MET A 61 -21.57 19.26 14.24
C MET A 61 -20.36 18.90 15.11
N ILE A 62 -19.25 18.45 14.49
CA ILE A 62 -18.03 18.09 15.22
C ILE A 62 -17.44 19.31 15.93
N ALA A 63 -17.35 20.47 15.26
CA ALA A 63 -16.83 21.69 15.86
C ALA A 63 -17.64 22.10 17.09
N HIS A 64 -18.97 22.05 17.00
CA HIS A 64 -19.84 22.32 18.14
C HIS A 64 -19.63 21.32 19.29
N HIS A 65 -19.49 20.03 19.01
CA HIS A 65 -19.24 19.01 20.04
C HIS A 65 -17.84 19.12 20.68
N LEU A 66 -16.85 19.66 19.98
CA LEU A 66 -15.51 19.93 20.54
C LEU A 66 -15.52 21.06 21.57
N GLU A 67 -16.51 21.95 21.53
CA GLU A 67 -16.69 23.04 22.50
C GLU A 67 -17.56 22.62 23.70
N ASN A 68 -18.03 21.37 23.74
CA ASN A 68 -18.89 20.88 24.82
C ASN A 68 -18.16 20.85 26.17
N ASP A 69 -18.87 21.11 27.26
CA ASP A 69 -18.31 21.11 28.62
C ASP A 69 -17.85 19.71 29.07
N ASP A 70 -18.51 18.64 28.60
CA ASP A 70 -18.16 17.27 28.94
C ASP A 70 -16.94 16.77 28.14
N ALA A 71 -15.91 16.33 28.86
CA ALA A 71 -14.68 15.80 28.27
C ALA A 71 -14.91 14.55 27.40
N SER A 72 -15.91 13.73 27.74
CA SER A 72 -16.27 12.54 26.97
C SER A 72 -16.79 12.93 25.58
N VAL A 73 -17.66 13.94 25.51
CA VAL A 73 -18.23 14.45 24.25
C VAL A 73 -17.15 15.05 23.37
N ARG A 74 -16.22 15.83 23.94
CA ARG A 74 -15.07 16.37 23.19
C ARG A 74 -14.18 15.27 22.63
N THR A 75 -13.95 14.21 23.41
CA THR A 75 -13.11 13.07 22.98
C THR A 75 -13.76 12.30 21.83
N ASP A 76 -15.06 12.03 21.91
CA ASP A 76 -15.84 11.42 20.83
C ASP A 76 -15.82 12.30 19.56
N ALA A 77 -15.97 13.62 19.71
CA ALA A 77 -15.89 14.55 18.58
C ALA A 77 -14.51 14.55 17.91
N ALA A 78 -13.43 14.51 18.70
CA ALA A 78 -12.06 14.38 18.17
C ALA A 78 -11.87 13.06 17.42
N GLN A 79 -12.45 11.96 17.91
CA GLN A 79 -12.42 10.68 17.21
C GLN A 79 -13.18 10.74 15.88
N LYS A 80 -14.36 11.38 15.85
CA LYS A 80 -15.13 11.60 14.61
C LYS A 80 -14.33 12.41 13.58
N LEU A 81 -13.62 13.44 14.03
CA LEU A 81 -12.74 14.23 13.17
C LEU A 81 -11.62 13.36 12.56
N TYR A 82 -10.97 12.54 13.38
CA TYR A 82 -9.94 11.60 12.90
C TYR A 82 -10.50 10.61 11.88
N THR A 83 -11.70 10.06 12.12
CA THR A 83 -12.37 9.15 11.17
C THR A 83 -12.67 9.84 9.83
N LEU A 84 -13.11 11.11 9.85
CA LEU A 84 -13.35 11.90 8.64
C LEU A 84 -12.05 12.15 7.87
N GLU A 85 -10.97 12.53 8.55
CA GLU A 85 -9.65 12.72 7.92
C GLU A 85 -9.10 11.41 7.34
N LEU A 86 -9.31 10.30 8.05
CA LEU A 86 -8.95 8.97 7.56
C LEU A 86 -9.74 8.63 6.29
N TYR A 87 -11.04 8.91 6.25
CA TYR A 87 -11.88 8.68 5.08
C TYR A 87 -11.36 9.44 3.85
N ASP A 88 -11.03 10.73 4.00
CA ASP A 88 -10.46 11.56 2.95
C ASP A 88 -9.13 10.98 2.43
N GLN A 89 -8.26 10.52 3.35
CA GLN A 89 -6.99 9.88 2.98
C GLN A 89 -7.18 8.55 2.24
N LEU A 90 -8.15 7.73 2.67
CA LEU A 90 -8.42 6.43 2.07
C LEU A 90 -9.03 6.57 0.67
N THR A 91 -9.86 7.58 0.45
CA THR A 91 -10.46 7.89 -0.86
C THR A 91 -9.40 7.99 -1.95
N ASN A 92 -8.34 8.77 -1.71
CA ASN A 92 -7.22 8.90 -2.65
C ASN A 92 -6.51 7.56 -2.90
N GLY A 93 -6.32 6.77 -1.85
CA GLY A 93 -5.70 5.46 -1.95
C GLY A 93 -6.51 4.49 -2.81
N VAL A 94 -7.83 4.44 -2.61
CA VAL A 94 -8.73 3.59 -3.40
C VAL A 94 -8.72 3.98 -4.87
N ILE A 95 -8.70 5.28 -5.20
CA ILE A 95 -8.59 5.77 -6.59
C ILE A 95 -7.30 5.24 -7.24
N ILE A 96 -6.16 5.39 -6.58
CA ILE A 96 -4.86 4.90 -7.10
C ILE A 96 -4.89 3.39 -7.32
N PHE A 97 -5.50 2.62 -6.43
CA PHE A 97 -5.55 1.16 -6.56
C PHE A 97 -6.58 0.66 -7.59
N ASN A 98 -7.63 1.44 -7.86
CA ASN A 98 -8.63 1.08 -8.86
C ASN A 98 -8.18 1.46 -10.28
N GLU A 99 -7.54 2.61 -10.46
CA GLU A 99 -7.24 3.19 -11.77
C GLU A 99 -5.76 3.18 -12.13
N GLY A 100 -4.88 3.17 -11.13
CA GLY A 100 -3.43 3.25 -11.31
C GLY A 100 -2.80 1.97 -11.83
N ASN A 101 -1.64 2.12 -12.47
CA ASN A 101 -0.84 0.98 -12.88
C ASN A 101 -0.07 0.39 -11.68
N LEU A 102 0.60 -0.74 -11.88
CA LEU A 102 1.29 -1.44 -10.78
C LEU A 102 2.43 -0.63 -10.15
N LEU A 103 3.08 0.28 -10.90
CA LEU A 103 4.09 1.18 -10.34
C LEU A 103 3.45 2.22 -9.42
N ASP A 104 2.33 2.82 -9.82
CA ASP A 104 1.60 3.79 -8.99
C ASP A 104 1.17 3.15 -7.67
N LYS A 105 0.64 1.91 -7.74
CA LYS A 105 0.27 1.11 -6.57
C LYS A 105 1.47 0.82 -5.68
N ALA A 106 2.60 0.42 -6.25
CA ALA A 106 3.82 0.14 -5.51
C ALA A 106 4.37 1.39 -4.81
N ILE A 107 4.44 2.53 -5.51
CA ILE A 107 4.89 3.81 -4.95
C ILE A 107 4.00 4.25 -3.78
N TYR A 108 2.69 4.12 -3.93
CA TYR A 108 1.75 4.43 -2.85
C TYR A 108 1.92 3.49 -1.65
N MET A 109 1.98 2.19 -1.90
CA MET A 109 2.06 1.15 -0.87
C MET A 109 3.34 1.23 -0.04
N PHE A 110 4.47 1.48 -0.70
CA PHE A 110 5.78 1.58 -0.05
C PHE A 110 6.12 3.00 0.45
N ASN A 111 5.17 3.93 0.41
CA ASN A 111 5.35 5.23 1.04
C ASN A 111 5.45 5.08 2.58
N PRO A 112 6.45 5.70 3.24
CA PRO A 112 6.63 5.59 4.70
C PRO A 112 5.39 5.93 5.53
N SER A 113 4.58 6.89 5.08
CA SER A 113 3.31 7.27 5.74
C SER A 113 2.27 6.15 5.79
N ARG A 114 2.44 5.10 4.97
CA ARG A 114 1.51 3.97 4.84
C ARG A 114 2.04 2.68 5.44
N TYR A 115 3.22 2.70 6.08
CA TYR A 115 3.82 1.49 6.65
C TYR A 115 2.96 0.80 7.70
N GLY A 116 2.21 1.55 8.51
CA GLY A 116 1.26 0.93 9.45
C GLY A 116 0.15 0.12 8.78
N ASN A 117 -0.30 0.53 7.58
CA ASN A 117 -1.28 -0.23 6.80
C ASN A 117 -0.63 -1.42 6.08
N LEU A 118 0.60 -1.21 5.59
CA LEU A 118 1.37 -2.26 4.94
C LEU A 118 1.70 -3.40 5.91
N GLU A 119 2.09 -3.08 7.15
CA GLU A 119 2.37 -4.05 8.20
C GLU A 119 1.15 -4.94 8.50
N LYS A 120 -0.04 -4.34 8.60
CA LYS A 120 -1.31 -5.07 8.78
C LYS A 120 -1.64 -5.98 7.61
N THR A 121 -1.24 -5.59 6.39
CA THR A 121 -1.43 -6.41 5.19
C THR A 121 -0.44 -7.57 5.17
N VAL A 122 0.84 -7.29 5.45
CA VAL A 122 1.93 -8.28 5.43
C VAL A 122 1.77 -9.32 6.53
N SER A 123 1.22 -8.96 7.70
CA SER A 123 0.99 -9.91 8.80
C SER A 123 0.03 -11.05 8.43
N ASN A 124 -0.85 -10.83 7.46
CA ASN A 124 -1.79 -11.83 6.93
C ASN A 124 -1.45 -12.26 5.49
N PHE A 125 -0.33 -11.79 4.95
CA PHE A 125 0.09 -12.08 3.59
C PHE A 125 0.56 -13.53 3.46
N LYS A 126 0.14 -14.18 2.38
CA LYS A 126 0.59 -15.52 2.02
C LYS A 126 1.33 -15.43 0.70
N LEU A 127 2.52 -16.03 0.64
CA LEU A 127 3.27 -16.13 -0.61
C LEU A 127 2.45 -16.88 -1.67
N GLY A 128 2.54 -16.39 -2.90
CA GLY A 128 1.83 -16.94 -4.04
C GLY A 128 2.46 -16.49 -5.36
N ILE A 129 1.79 -16.86 -6.45
CA ILE A 129 2.21 -16.49 -7.80
C ILE A 129 1.08 -15.66 -8.40
N PRO A 130 1.36 -14.43 -8.88
CA PRO A 130 0.36 -13.62 -9.54
C PRO A 130 -0.11 -14.32 -10.81
N LEU A 131 -1.42 -14.50 -10.96
CA LEU A 131 -2.04 -15.14 -12.12
C LEU A 131 -2.30 -14.16 -13.28
N THR A 132 -1.92 -12.89 -13.13
CA THR A 132 -2.19 -11.84 -14.11
C THR A 132 -1.00 -11.61 -15.04
N LEU A 133 -1.27 -11.36 -16.32
CA LEU A 133 -0.23 -11.08 -17.32
C LEU A 133 0.63 -9.87 -16.93
N ASN A 134 0.02 -8.81 -16.39
CA ASN A 134 0.71 -7.61 -15.93
C ASN A 134 1.63 -7.92 -14.74
N GLY A 135 1.18 -8.76 -13.79
CA GLY A 135 2.00 -9.17 -12.65
C GLY A 135 3.20 -10.02 -13.06
N ILE A 136 3.01 -10.93 -14.02
CA ILE A 136 4.09 -11.74 -14.60
C ILE A 136 5.08 -10.85 -15.35
N ALA A 137 4.61 -9.95 -16.22
CA ALA A 137 5.47 -9.04 -16.98
C ALA A 137 6.30 -8.15 -16.06
N PHE A 138 5.69 -7.58 -15.02
CA PHE A 138 6.40 -6.83 -14.00
C PHE A 138 7.46 -7.68 -13.30
N GLY A 139 7.09 -8.88 -12.85
CA GLY A 139 8.00 -9.81 -12.20
C GLY A 139 9.23 -10.12 -13.05
N VAL A 140 9.03 -10.40 -14.34
CA VAL A 140 10.13 -10.67 -15.28
C VAL A 140 11.01 -9.45 -15.49
N ILE A 141 10.44 -8.27 -15.74
CA ILE A 141 11.21 -7.03 -15.95
C ILE A 141 12.05 -6.71 -14.72
N VAL A 142 11.44 -6.74 -13.53
CA VAL A 142 12.13 -6.45 -12.27
C VAL A 142 13.19 -7.51 -11.96
N ALA A 143 12.91 -8.79 -12.21
CA ALA A 143 13.89 -9.86 -12.03
C ALA A 143 15.13 -9.69 -12.93
N LEU A 144 14.92 -9.30 -14.19
CA LEU A 144 16.02 -9.01 -15.12
C LEU A 144 16.85 -7.82 -14.64
N LEU A 145 16.19 -6.74 -14.20
CA LEU A 145 16.87 -5.57 -13.65
C LEU A 145 17.68 -5.91 -12.39
N LEU A 146 17.09 -6.64 -11.45
CA LEU A 146 17.75 -7.08 -10.22
C LEU A 146 18.92 -8.02 -10.51
N ASN A 147 18.73 -9.01 -11.38
CA ASN A 147 19.81 -9.90 -11.78
C ASN A 147 20.98 -9.11 -12.40
N TYR A 148 20.69 -8.17 -13.30
CA TYR A 148 21.70 -7.32 -13.92
C TYR A 148 22.44 -6.45 -12.90
N LEU A 149 21.72 -5.83 -11.96
CA LEU A 149 22.30 -5.02 -10.89
C LEU A 149 23.19 -5.84 -9.94
N ILE A 150 22.79 -7.08 -9.61
CA ILE A 150 23.55 -7.96 -8.72
C ILE A 150 24.80 -8.52 -9.43
N THR A 151 24.72 -8.82 -10.73
CA THR A 151 25.83 -9.40 -11.49
C THR A 151 26.84 -8.37 -12.01
N LEU A 152 26.43 -7.12 -12.21
CA LEU A 152 27.30 -6.01 -12.65
C LEU A 152 28.61 -5.86 -11.85
N PRO A 153 28.60 -5.81 -10.50
CA PRO A 153 29.82 -5.69 -9.70
C PRO A 153 30.79 -6.86 -9.91
N PHE A 154 30.26 -8.09 -10.05
CA PHE A 154 31.08 -9.29 -10.28
C PHE A 154 31.72 -9.28 -11.66
N ILE A 155 31.01 -8.81 -12.69
CA ILE A 155 31.53 -8.69 -14.06
C ILE A 155 32.62 -7.62 -14.11
N LEU A 156 32.41 -6.47 -13.46
CA LEU A 156 33.41 -5.39 -13.40
C LEU A 156 34.67 -5.84 -12.64
N TRP A 157 34.50 -6.56 -11.52
CA TRP A 157 35.63 -7.06 -10.74
C TRP A 157 36.46 -8.12 -11.50
N THR A 158 35.80 -9.06 -12.18
CA THR A 158 36.49 -10.09 -12.98
C THR A 158 37.19 -9.51 -14.20
N ARG A 159 36.61 -8.52 -14.88
CA ARG A 159 37.28 -7.79 -15.98
C ARG A 159 38.53 -7.04 -15.52
N ARG A 160 38.50 -6.42 -14.34
CA ARG A 160 39.66 -5.70 -13.78
C ARG A 160 40.83 -6.64 -13.45
N LYS A 161 40.53 -7.88 -13.06
CA LYS A 161 41.53 -8.90 -12.70
C LYS A 161 42.23 -9.54 -13.90
N ASN A 162 41.63 -9.49 -15.10
CA ASN A 162 42.20 -10.02 -16.35
C ASN A 162 43.06 -8.98 -17.10
N HIS A 163 43.13 -7.74 -16.63
CA HIS A 163 43.96 -6.66 -17.17
C HIS A 163 45.20 -6.33 -16.29
N LEU A 164 45.45 -7.16 -15.26
CA LEU A 164 46.63 -7.18 -14.40
C LEU A 164 47.36 -8.50 -14.62
#